data_AF-A0A2B4RTN2-F1
#
_entry.id   AF-A0A2B4RTN2-F1
#
_cell.length_a   1.000
_cell.length_b   1.000
_cell.length_c   1.000
_cell.angle_alpha   90.00
_cell.angle_beta   90.00
_cell.angle_gamma   90.00
#
_symmetry.space_group_name_H-M   'P 1'
#
loop_
_entity.id
_entity.type
_entity.pdbx_description
1 polymer ?
#
loop_
_entity_poly.entity_id
_entity_poly.type
_entity_poly.pdbx_seq_one_letter_code
_entity_poly.pdbx_strand_id
1 'polypeptide(L)'
;MKDTRRGLLQIHVTFVDIMTRIDKDYALVGHVMETIAVMKEIQCPFKCLAIDGCMSINYYPMASDSNGNRISRYVLHLLIRSEGREDPGRYPLGVTASIKVNGKDYSPRLRGHNVVILSGVTGSFLDSKVFDTHASSDAGYRLRDYLNSIIGNKIVLIAIQDEGSKHISPAIDALKRVRATDDILDLTDYRGSFALVGYAGVDKPTWIAQKSAKMGKGPSEISLTIPPPTAIRGLYYNQPGHSCTDIRDSGFFKKDGEYWVDPEKNGKPLKVYCDMTTDGGGWLLVSNVVVDSSLTKQFSTESSYQGISNIYNKTLFLTQNAMKELRTHLSFTLLRFHCSKQQGRTFHVTTAANNSGEAVVQYFSGQMDDQPAACGSFVRMKDDDSNLAANCEQWNDQKWGVVNSDRTSRLYNTSAFVNGKYHWRLVPGNPRWECDDHNLEGEEFLGLSSGDFWKVYVR
;
A
#
# COMPACT_ATOMS: atom_id res chain seq x y z
N MET A 1 -67.64 -6.53 -5.32
CA MET A 1 -68.48 -5.64 -4.49
C MET A 1 -68.00 -5.72 -3.04
N LYS A 2 -67.61 -4.56 -2.47
CA LYS A 2 -67.35 -4.21 -1.05
C LYS A 2 -66.32 -5.08 -0.29
N ASP A 3 -65.11 -4.58 -0.06
CA ASP A 3 -64.65 -3.60 0.94
C ASP A 3 -64.39 -4.25 2.32
N THR A 4 -63.11 -4.31 2.71
CA THR A 4 -62.69 -4.53 4.10
C THR A 4 -61.40 -3.76 4.34
N ARG A 5 -61.50 -2.79 5.25
CA ARG A 5 -60.50 -1.78 5.57
C ARG A 5 -59.25 -2.39 6.18
N ARG A 6 -58.08 -1.93 5.73
CA ARG A 6 -56.78 -2.10 6.38
C ARG A 6 -56.80 -1.38 7.73
N GLY A 7 -56.63 -2.12 8.82
CA GLY A 7 -56.24 -1.57 10.10
C GLY A 7 -54.78 -1.09 10.02
N LEU A 8 -54.56 0.20 10.28
CA LEU A 8 -53.25 0.76 10.55
C LEU A 8 -52.73 0.15 11.86
N LEU A 9 -51.74 -0.73 11.77
CA LEU A 9 -50.91 -1.10 12.92
C LEU A 9 -49.94 0.08 13.14
N GLN A 10 -50.29 0.98 14.05
CA GLN A 10 -49.40 2.08 14.45
C GLN A 10 -48.33 1.51 15.39
N ILE A 11 -47.21 1.06 14.84
CA ILE A 11 -46.04 0.65 15.62
C ILE A 11 -45.38 1.94 16.14
N HIS A 12 -45.53 2.22 17.44
CA HIS A 12 -44.70 3.21 18.12
C HIS A 12 -43.29 2.63 18.24
N VAL A 13 -42.41 2.97 17.30
CA VAL A 13 -40.98 2.68 17.40
C VAL A 13 -40.40 3.62 18.46
N THR A 14 -40.03 3.09 19.62
CA THR A 14 -39.38 3.88 20.66
C THR A 14 -37.87 3.94 20.42
N PHE A 15 -37.19 4.94 20.99
CA PHE A 15 -35.74 5.12 20.89
C PHE A 15 -34.93 3.86 21.26
N VAL A 16 -35.50 2.99 22.11
CA VAL A 16 -34.88 1.75 22.57
C VAL A 16 -34.95 0.64 21.50
N ASP A 17 -35.98 0.62 20.65
CA ASP A 17 -36.18 -0.42 19.63
C ASP A 17 -35.16 -0.34 18.49
N ILE A 18 -34.68 0.87 18.18
CA ILE A 18 -33.68 1.12 17.11
C ILE A 18 -32.27 0.70 17.52
N MET A 19 -31.93 0.83 18.80
CA MET A 19 -30.59 0.50 19.29
C MET A 19 -30.38 -0.99 19.60
N THR A 20 -31.46 -1.76 19.75
CA THR A 20 -31.40 -3.17 20.20
C THR A 20 -31.54 -4.20 19.07
N ARG A 21 -32.03 -3.80 17.88
CA ARG A 21 -32.12 -4.67 16.68
C ARG A 21 -31.33 -4.11 15.50
N ILE A 22 -30.03 -3.89 15.71
CA ILE A 22 -29.11 -3.54 14.61
C ILE A 22 -28.42 -4.81 14.16
N ASP A 23 -28.84 -5.34 13.01
CA ASP A 23 -28.04 -6.32 12.28
C ASP A 23 -26.84 -5.59 11.68
N LYS A 24 -25.66 -5.77 12.29
CA LYS A 24 -24.41 -5.17 11.82
C LYS A 24 -23.88 -5.94 10.61
N ASP A 25 -23.25 -5.22 9.69
CA ASP A 25 -22.58 -5.78 8.50
C ASP A 25 -23.52 -6.30 7.39
N TYR A 26 -24.77 -5.84 7.34
CA TYR A 26 -25.73 -6.13 6.26
C TYR A 26 -26.06 -4.88 5.43
N ALA A 27 -26.28 -5.05 4.12
CA ALA A 27 -26.70 -3.98 3.21
C ALA A 27 -28.08 -4.27 2.61
N LEU A 28 -28.94 -3.25 2.54
CA LEU A 28 -30.24 -3.35 1.85
C LEU A 28 -30.03 -3.30 0.33
N VAL A 29 -30.51 -4.32 -0.38
CA VAL A 29 -30.47 -4.40 -1.85
C VAL A 29 -31.75 -3.78 -2.43
N GLY A 30 -31.63 -3.01 -3.53
CA GLY A 30 -32.78 -2.45 -4.25
C GLY A 30 -33.40 -1.17 -3.66
N HIS A 31 -32.70 -0.50 -2.75
CA HIS A 31 -33.16 0.74 -2.09
C HIS A 31 -32.37 1.97 -2.60
N VAL A 32 -32.98 3.15 -2.49
CA VAL A 32 -32.31 4.43 -2.83
C VAL A 32 -31.40 4.84 -1.67
N MET A 33 -30.14 5.15 -1.96
CA MET A 33 -29.18 5.67 -0.98
C MET A 33 -29.08 7.20 -1.07
N GLU A 34 -29.34 7.88 0.03
CA GLU A 34 -29.10 9.32 0.18
C GLU A 34 -27.89 9.57 1.11
N THR A 35 -26.96 10.43 0.68
CA THR A 35 -25.76 10.74 1.46
C THR A 35 -25.95 12.07 2.19
N ILE A 36 -25.89 12.01 3.53
CA ILE A 36 -26.09 13.19 4.37
C ILE A 36 -24.87 13.45 5.23
N ALA A 37 -24.33 14.67 5.16
CA ALA A 37 -23.22 15.09 6.01
C ALA A 37 -23.69 15.25 7.48
N VAL A 38 -22.91 14.68 8.40
CA VAL A 38 -23.09 14.79 9.85
C VAL A 38 -21.76 15.08 10.55
N MET A 39 -21.80 15.79 11.68
CA MET A 39 -20.63 16.17 12.48
C MET A 39 -20.17 15.06 13.44
N LYS A 40 -21.11 14.21 13.87
CA LYS A 40 -20.88 13.06 14.76
C LYS A 40 -21.70 11.86 14.28
N GLU A 41 -21.18 10.66 14.47
CA GLU A 41 -21.85 9.40 14.13
C GLU A 41 -23.27 9.30 14.67
N ILE A 42 -23.46 9.73 15.93
CA ILE A 42 -24.76 9.70 16.61
C ILE A 42 -25.85 10.48 15.87
N GLN A 43 -25.49 11.39 14.94
CA GLN A 43 -26.44 12.15 14.15
C GLN A 43 -27.02 11.39 12.95
N CYS A 44 -26.36 10.32 12.46
CA CYS A 44 -26.91 9.49 11.39
C CYS A 44 -28.27 8.85 11.76
N PRO A 45 -28.41 8.19 12.93
CA PRO A 45 -29.69 7.67 13.39
C PRO A 45 -30.78 8.75 13.48
N PHE A 46 -30.45 9.92 14.06
CA PHE A 46 -31.42 11.01 14.20
C PHE A 46 -31.91 11.56 12.85
N LYS A 47 -31.02 11.64 11.85
CA LYS A 47 -31.42 12.09 10.52
C LYS A 47 -32.26 11.06 9.78
N CYS A 48 -31.93 9.77 9.90
CA CYS A 48 -32.74 8.71 9.31
C CYS A 48 -34.15 8.70 9.90
N LEU A 49 -34.28 8.84 11.23
CA LEU A 49 -35.57 8.96 11.90
C LEU A 49 -36.43 10.14 11.43
N ALA A 50 -35.80 11.20 10.92
CA ALA A 50 -36.48 12.39 10.42
C ALA A 50 -36.89 12.28 8.94
N ILE A 51 -36.44 11.23 8.23
CA ILE A 51 -36.74 10.99 6.81
C ILE A 51 -37.77 9.87 6.71
N ASP A 52 -38.94 10.20 6.18
CA ASP A 52 -39.99 9.22 5.97
C ASP A 52 -39.52 8.11 5.01
N GLY A 53 -39.67 6.86 5.43
CA GLY A 53 -39.19 5.69 4.69
C GLY A 53 -37.70 5.35 4.83
N CYS A 54 -36.94 6.00 5.71
CA CYS A 54 -35.55 5.59 5.97
C CYS A 54 -35.50 4.26 6.76
N MET A 55 -34.95 3.22 6.13
CA MET A 55 -34.93 1.85 6.68
C MET A 55 -33.57 1.43 7.28
N SER A 56 -32.49 2.14 6.95
CA SER A 56 -31.12 1.77 7.33
C SER A 56 -30.20 2.99 7.31
N ILE A 57 -29.17 2.96 8.14
CA ILE A 57 -28.09 3.95 8.16
C ILE A 57 -26.75 3.27 7.92
N ASN A 58 -25.91 3.91 7.09
CA ASN A 58 -24.49 3.61 7.01
C ASN A 58 -23.72 4.80 7.57
N TYR A 59 -22.79 4.55 8.49
CA TYR A 59 -21.87 5.58 8.97
C TYR A 59 -20.58 5.54 8.16
N TYR A 60 -20.20 6.70 7.61
CA TYR A 60 -18.90 6.95 7.01
C TYR A 60 -18.10 7.83 7.99
N PRO A 61 -17.23 7.26 8.85
CA PRO A 61 -16.30 8.02 9.65
C PRO A 61 -15.48 8.92 8.74
N MET A 62 -15.31 10.17 9.15
CA MET A 62 -14.22 10.95 8.59
C MET A 62 -12.93 10.18 8.88
N ALA A 63 -12.17 9.92 7.83
CA ALA A 63 -10.93 9.19 7.96
C ALA A 63 -10.01 9.88 8.97
N SER A 64 -9.20 9.09 9.64
CA SER A 64 -8.11 9.60 10.44
C SER A 64 -6.81 9.27 9.73
N ASP A 65 -5.81 10.14 9.82
CA ASP A 65 -4.48 9.82 9.31
C ASP A 65 -3.83 8.71 10.17
N SER A 66 -2.63 8.27 9.79
CA SER A 66 -1.88 7.25 10.53
C SER A 66 -1.60 7.63 12.00
N ASN A 67 -1.79 8.90 12.39
CA ASN A 67 -1.62 9.41 13.74
C ASN A 67 -2.95 9.61 14.49
N GLY A 68 -4.08 9.22 13.90
CA GLY A 68 -5.40 9.36 14.51
C GLY A 68 -6.01 10.77 14.40
N ASN A 69 -5.42 11.68 13.61
CA ASN A 69 -5.98 13.01 13.40
C ASN A 69 -7.12 12.94 12.40
N ARG A 70 -8.25 13.58 12.72
CA ARG A 70 -9.38 13.75 11.80
C ARG A 70 -8.92 14.42 10.50
N ILE A 71 -9.09 13.73 9.38
CA ILE A 71 -8.82 14.27 8.05
C ILE A 71 -10.04 15.07 7.60
N SER A 72 -9.90 16.40 7.53
CA SER A 72 -10.90 17.25 6.89
C SER A 72 -10.88 17.03 5.39
N ARG A 73 -12.05 16.87 4.75
CA ARG A 73 -12.17 16.99 3.29
C ARG A 73 -11.57 18.32 2.87
N TYR A 74 -10.49 18.28 2.08
CA TYR A 74 -9.82 19.47 1.58
C TYR A 74 -10.04 19.60 0.08
N VAL A 75 -10.03 20.83 -0.40
CA VAL A 75 -9.98 21.16 -1.82
C VAL A 75 -8.67 21.90 -2.04
N LEU A 76 -7.87 21.47 -3.02
CA LEU A 76 -6.64 22.19 -3.37
C LEU A 76 -6.87 22.99 -4.63
N HIS A 77 -6.71 24.30 -4.51
CA HIS A 77 -6.57 25.20 -5.65
C HIS A 77 -5.09 25.34 -5.97
N LEU A 78 -4.69 24.80 -7.11
CA LEU A 78 -3.32 24.84 -7.60
C LEU A 78 -3.19 25.90 -8.69
N LEU A 79 -2.15 26.73 -8.57
CA LEU A 79 -1.69 27.61 -9.63
C LEU A 79 -0.19 27.42 -9.81
N ILE A 80 0.19 26.80 -10.92
CA ILE A 80 1.58 26.61 -11.29
C ILE A 80 1.88 27.47 -12.51
N ARG A 81 2.98 28.21 -12.44
CA ARG A 81 3.56 28.97 -13.55
C ARG A 81 5.01 28.55 -13.71
N SER A 82 5.35 28.00 -14.86
CA SER A 82 6.73 27.78 -15.30
C SER A 82 7.08 28.79 -16.38
N GLU A 83 8.30 29.28 -16.36
CA GLU A 83 8.72 30.39 -17.21
C GLU A 83 10.21 30.27 -17.56
N GLY A 84 10.51 30.32 -18.85
CA GLY A 84 11.85 30.50 -19.37
C GLY A 84 12.23 31.98 -19.38
N ARG A 85 13.54 32.29 -19.43
CA ARG A 85 13.97 33.70 -19.38
C ARG A 85 13.28 34.54 -20.44
N GLU A 86 13.03 33.99 -21.62
CA GLU A 86 12.58 34.75 -22.80
C GLU A 86 11.08 34.84 -23.00
N ASP A 87 10.31 34.37 -22.02
CA ASP A 87 8.85 34.41 -22.10
C ASP A 87 8.27 35.83 -21.91
N PRO A 88 7.15 36.14 -22.59
CA PRO A 88 6.41 37.41 -22.49
C PRO A 88 5.63 37.57 -21.17
N GLY A 89 5.33 38.82 -20.78
CA GLY A 89 4.48 39.14 -19.62
C GLY A 89 5.22 39.24 -18.27
N ARG A 90 6.51 39.61 -18.29
CA ARG A 90 7.37 39.69 -17.09
C ARG A 90 6.91 40.77 -16.10
N TYR A 91 6.92 40.45 -14.80
CA TYR A 91 6.96 41.46 -13.74
C TYR A 91 8.31 42.21 -13.80
N PRO A 92 8.38 43.49 -13.40
CA PRO A 92 9.52 44.37 -13.67
C PRO A 92 10.86 43.98 -12.98
N LEU A 93 10.96 42.83 -12.30
CA LEU A 93 12.12 42.45 -11.49
C LEU A 93 12.65 41.01 -11.68
N GLY A 94 12.19 40.25 -12.69
CA GLY A 94 12.84 38.97 -13.07
C GLY A 94 11.91 37.77 -13.30
N VAL A 95 12.49 36.67 -13.79
CA VAL A 95 11.81 35.39 -14.05
C VAL A 95 11.40 34.77 -12.73
N THR A 96 10.12 34.47 -12.53
CA THR A 96 9.68 33.80 -11.29
C THR A 96 8.69 32.69 -11.61
N ALA A 97 9.20 31.45 -11.69
CA ALA A 97 8.32 30.30 -11.62
C ALA A 97 7.63 30.32 -10.25
N SER A 98 6.38 29.88 -10.20
CA SER A 98 5.60 29.88 -8.96
C SER A 98 4.77 28.60 -8.86
N ILE A 99 4.68 28.06 -7.64
CA ILE A 99 3.86 26.90 -7.34
C ILE A 99 3.02 27.27 -6.12
N LYS A 100 1.79 27.72 -6.39
CA LYS A 100 0.86 28.16 -5.35
C LYS A 100 -0.17 27.09 -5.05
N VAL A 101 -0.37 26.85 -3.76
CA VAL A 101 -1.33 25.91 -3.21
C VAL A 101 -2.24 26.69 -2.27
N ASN A 102 -3.52 26.76 -2.58
CA ASN A 102 -4.51 27.58 -1.87
C ASN A 102 -4.05 29.03 -1.68
N GLY A 103 -3.46 29.60 -2.73
CA GLY A 103 -2.97 30.99 -2.76
C GLY A 103 -1.59 31.21 -2.14
N LYS A 104 -1.05 30.27 -1.35
CA LYS A 104 0.29 30.37 -0.77
C LYS A 104 1.34 29.76 -1.70
N ASP A 105 2.42 30.49 -1.96
CA ASP A 105 3.53 30.02 -2.80
C ASP A 105 4.52 29.17 -2.02
N TYR A 106 4.88 28.01 -2.59
CA TYR A 106 5.81 27.04 -2.04
C TYR A 106 7.03 26.80 -2.95
N SER A 107 7.17 27.57 -4.03
CA SER A 107 8.30 27.44 -4.94
C SER A 107 9.61 27.91 -4.29
N PRO A 108 10.74 27.18 -4.50
CA PRO A 108 12.08 27.66 -4.12
C PRO A 108 12.57 28.87 -4.92
N ARG A 109 12.00 29.13 -6.11
CA ARG A 109 12.30 30.28 -6.99
C ARG A 109 13.76 30.39 -7.46
N LEU A 110 14.39 29.25 -7.70
CA LEU A 110 15.75 29.19 -8.27
C LEU A 110 15.73 28.55 -9.66
N ARG A 111 16.78 28.78 -10.45
CA ARG A 111 16.92 28.22 -11.81
C ARG A 111 16.80 26.70 -11.79
N GLY A 112 16.16 26.16 -12.83
CA GLY A 112 15.97 24.72 -13.02
C GLY A 112 14.60 24.22 -12.58
N HIS A 113 14.53 22.93 -12.24
CA HIS A 113 13.30 22.24 -11.86
C HIS A 113 12.98 22.52 -10.39
N ASN A 114 11.94 23.31 -10.15
CA ASN A 114 11.36 23.55 -8.83
C ASN A 114 10.30 22.49 -8.59
N VAL A 115 10.41 21.75 -7.48
CA VAL A 115 9.52 20.63 -7.13
C VAL A 115 8.90 20.90 -5.76
N VAL A 116 7.58 20.76 -5.65
CA VAL A 116 6.82 20.86 -4.38
C VAL A 116 6.00 19.60 -4.19
N ILE A 117 6.03 19.07 -2.96
CA ILE A 117 5.38 17.81 -2.60
C ILE A 117 4.28 18.08 -1.58
N LEU A 118 3.08 17.57 -1.89
CA LEU A 118 1.95 17.61 -0.98
C LEU A 118 1.52 16.21 -0.58
N SER A 119 0.99 16.08 0.62
CA SER A 119 0.21 14.92 1.03
C SER A 119 -1.05 14.85 0.19
N GLY A 120 -1.29 13.76 -0.52
CA GLY A 120 -2.58 13.57 -1.20
C GLY A 120 -3.66 12.99 -0.27
N VAL A 121 -3.39 12.92 1.03
CA VAL A 121 -4.34 12.52 2.10
C VAL A 121 -4.93 13.73 2.79
N THR A 122 -4.12 14.77 3.01
CA THR A 122 -4.48 15.96 3.79
C THR A 122 -4.36 17.25 2.98
N GLY A 123 -3.72 17.17 1.81
CA GLY A 123 -3.36 18.35 1.01
C GLY A 123 -2.25 19.20 1.61
N SER A 124 -1.66 18.79 2.73
CA SER A 124 -0.65 19.57 3.43
C SER A 124 0.69 19.54 2.68
N PHE A 125 1.40 20.66 2.76
CA PHE A 125 2.79 20.74 2.31
C PHE A 125 3.69 19.74 3.04
N LEU A 126 4.56 19.05 2.30
CA LEU A 126 5.53 18.10 2.85
C LEU A 126 6.97 18.55 2.62
N ASP A 127 7.33 18.93 1.39
CA ASP A 127 8.70 19.30 1.03
C ASP A 127 8.74 20.17 -0.23
N SER A 128 9.84 20.91 -0.42
CA SER A 128 10.13 21.65 -1.66
C SER A 128 11.63 21.65 -1.95
N LYS A 129 12.02 21.34 -3.18
CA LYS A 129 13.42 21.32 -3.62
C LYS A 129 13.59 21.90 -5.01
N VAL A 130 14.81 22.32 -5.32
CA VAL A 130 15.18 22.80 -6.64
C VAL A 130 16.39 22.05 -7.18
N PHE A 131 16.39 21.80 -8.47
CA PHE A 131 17.45 21.11 -9.19
C PHE A 131 17.85 21.95 -10.40
N ASP A 132 19.03 22.58 -10.32
CA ASP A 132 19.61 23.36 -11.42
C ASP A 132 20.13 22.44 -12.53
N THR A 133 19.20 21.82 -13.26
CA THR A 133 19.46 20.93 -14.39
C THR A 133 19.99 21.67 -15.62
N HIS A 134 20.17 22.98 -15.53
CA HIS A 134 20.93 23.75 -16.51
C HIS A 134 22.43 23.75 -16.19
N ALA A 135 22.81 24.21 -14.99
CA ALA A 135 24.22 24.49 -14.69
C ALA A 135 24.97 23.31 -14.06
N SER A 136 24.27 22.40 -13.40
CA SER A 136 24.88 21.28 -12.67
C SER A 136 24.75 19.98 -13.45
N SER A 137 25.88 19.34 -13.81
CA SER A 137 25.92 18.04 -14.50
C SER A 137 25.14 16.95 -13.77
N ASP A 138 25.20 16.97 -12.43
CA ASP A 138 24.62 15.91 -11.60
C ASP A 138 23.18 16.21 -11.18
N ALA A 139 22.62 17.36 -11.55
CA ALA A 139 21.28 17.76 -11.11
C ALA A 139 20.19 16.81 -11.65
N GLY A 140 20.37 16.26 -12.86
CA GLY A 140 19.44 15.26 -13.41
C GLY A 140 19.38 13.99 -12.56
N TYR A 141 20.54 13.46 -12.13
CA TYR A 141 20.60 12.30 -11.25
C TYR A 141 19.97 12.60 -9.88
N ARG A 142 20.26 13.76 -9.30
CA ARG A 142 19.66 14.18 -8.03
C ARG A 142 18.14 14.34 -8.12
N LEU A 143 17.63 14.89 -9.23
CA LEU A 143 16.19 15.00 -9.48
C LEU A 143 15.55 13.62 -9.63
N ARG A 144 16.18 12.70 -10.39
CA ARG A 144 15.75 11.30 -10.54
C ARG A 144 15.61 10.63 -9.19
N ASP A 145 16.66 10.67 -8.38
CA ASP A 145 16.71 9.97 -7.08
C ASP A 145 15.69 10.57 -6.11
N TYR A 146 15.56 11.89 -6.11
CA TYR A 146 14.52 12.57 -5.33
C TYR A 146 13.13 12.13 -5.75
N LEU A 147 12.78 12.21 -7.04
CA LEU A 147 11.46 11.79 -7.54
C LEU A 147 11.19 10.32 -7.26
N ASN A 148 12.17 9.42 -7.40
CA ASN A 148 12.00 7.99 -7.12
C ASN A 148 11.83 7.68 -5.63
N SER A 149 12.37 8.51 -4.73
CA SER A 149 12.11 8.38 -3.30
C SER A 149 10.66 8.72 -2.91
N ILE A 150 9.91 9.40 -3.78
CA ILE A 150 8.53 9.80 -3.50
C ILE A 150 7.56 8.69 -3.89
N ILE A 151 7.14 7.92 -2.90
CA ILE A 151 6.19 6.81 -3.02
C ILE A 151 4.86 7.09 -2.29
N GLY A 152 3.80 6.37 -2.66
CA GLY A 152 2.47 6.46 -2.04
C GLY A 152 1.62 7.67 -2.50
N ASN A 153 0.56 8.00 -1.75
CA ASN A 153 -0.36 9.12 -2.03
C ASN A 153 0.29 10.49 -1.77
N LYS A 154 1.16 10.89 -2.70
CA LYS A 154 1.81 12.19 -2.74
C LYS A 154 1.56 12.86 -4.09
N ILE A 155 1.20 14.15 -4.03
CA ILE A 155 1.02 15.02 -5.18
C ILE A 155 2.36 15.68 -5.47
N VAL A 156 2.80 15.63 -6.72
CA VAL A 156 4.11 16.15 -7.15
C VAL A 156 3.89 17.32 -8.10
N LEU A 157 4.29 18.52 -7.69
CA LEU A 157 4.13 19.74 -8.48
C LEU A 157 5.49 20.18 -9.01
N ILE A 158 5.60 20.47 -10.29
CA ILE A 158 6.88 20.86 -10.92
C ILE A 158 6.70 22.13 -11.75
N ALA A 159 7.67 23.03 -11.66
CA ALA A 159 7.80 24.20 -12.54
C ALA A 159 9.28 24.46 -12.88
N ILE A 160 9.59 24.72 -14.15
CA ILE A 160 10.90 25.22 -14.55
C ILE A 160 10.97 26.74 -14.39
N GLN A 161 12.10 27.22 -13.85
CA GLN A 161 12.49 28.63 -13.88
C GLN A 161 13.75 28.82 -14.70
N ASP A 162 13.74 29.81 -15.61
CA ASP A 162 14.84 30.22 -16.50
C ASP A 162 15.24 29.13 -17.52
N GLU A 163 15.84 28.04 -17.06
CA GLU A 163 16.40 26.99 -17.91
C GLU A 163 16.51 25.67 -17.12
N GLY A 164 16.21 24.53 -17.77
CA GLY A 164 16.36 23.22 -17.15
C GLY A 164 16.74 22.07 -18.09
N SER A 165 17.04 22.32 -19.35
CA SER A 165 17.16 21.30 -20.40
C SER A 165 18.49 20.54 -20.40
N LYS A 166 19.61 21.18 -20.05
CA LYS A 166 20.96 20.68 -20.36
C LYS A 166 21.29 19.31 -19.76
N HIS A 167 20.85 19.06 -18.53
CA HIS A 167 21.20 17.85 -17.75
C HIS A 167 19.95 17.09 -17.27
N ILE A 168 18.80 17.24 -17.94
CA ILE A 168 17.54 16.61 -17.50
C ILE A 168 17.42 15.11 -17.80
N SER A 169 18.16 14.63 -18.81
CA SER A 169 18.01 13.26 -19.36
C SER A 169 17.93 12.14 -18.30
N PRO A 170 18.76 12.11 -17.23
CA PRO A 170 18.67 11.06 -16.22
C PRO A 170 17.35 10.99 -15.44
N ALA A 171 16.55 12.07 -15.41
CA ALA A 171 15.31 12.15 -14.65
C ALA A 171 14.05 11.83 -15.46
N ILE A 172 14.15 11.61 -16.77
CA ILE A 172 12.99 11.44 -17.66
C ILE A 172 12.08 10.30 -17.21
N ASP A 173 12.64 9.12 -16.88
CA ASP A 173 11.83 7.98 -16.44
C ASP A 173 11.16 8.24 -15.08
N ALA A 174 11.83 8.97 -14.19
CA ALA A 174 11.25 9.36 -12.91
C ALA A 174 10.11 10.38 -13.07
N LEU A 175 10.19 11.27 -14.06
CA LEU A 175 9.09 12.17 -14.45
C LEU A 175 7.92 11.39 -15.05
N LYS A 176 8.20 10.42 -15.94
CA LYS A 176 7.16 9.52 -16.50
C LYS A 176 6.47 8.71 -15.41
N ARG A 177 7.21 8.25 -14.39
CA ARG A 177 6.64 7.55 -13.22
C ARG A 177 5.58 8.37 -12.49
N VAL A 178 5.72 9.70 -12.44
CA VAL A 178 4.71 10.62 -11.86
C VAL A 178 3.68 11.13 -12.88
N ARG A 179 3.63 10.50 -14.06
CA ARG A 179 2.71 10.71 -15.19
C ARG A 179 2.97 11.96 -16.03
N ALA A 180 4.24 12.35 -16.21
CA ALA A 180 4.60 13.16 -17.37
C ALA A 180 4.43 12.33 -18.66
N THR A 181 3.80 12.88 -19.69
CA THR A 181 3.59 12.25 -21.02
C THR A 181 4.72 12.58 -21.98
N ASP A 182 4.84 11.82 -23.09
CA ASP A 182 5.97 11.85 -24.04
C ASP A 182 6.28 13.21 -24.72
N ASP A 183 5.48 14.25 -24.48
CA ASP A 183 5.79 15.64 -24.84
C ASP A 183 7.00 16.23 -24.05
N ILE A 184 7.74 15.39 -23.32
CA ILE A 184 9.02 15.68 -22.64
C ILE A 184 10.08 16.24 -23.60
N LEU A 185 9.92 16.11 -24.92
CA LEU A 185 10.82 16.75 -25.88
C LEU A 185 10.91 18.28 -25.67
N ASP A 186 9.83 18.92 -25.22
CA ASP A 186 9.84 20.35 -24.89
C ASP A 186 10.65 20.68 -23.61
N LEU A 187 10.84 19.71 -22.70
CA LEU A 187 11.74 19.85 -21.54
C LEU A 187 13.20 19.95 -21.94
N THR A 188 13.55 19.42 -23.10
CA THR A 188 14.92 19.44 -23.64
C THR A 188 15.21 20.66 -24.51
N ASP A 189 14.21 21.53 -24.74
CA ASP A 189 14.40 22.78 -25.45
C ASP A 189 15.03 23.83 -24.53
N TYR A 190 16.02 24.55 -25.06
CA TYR A 190 16.75 25.56 -24.31
C TYR A 190 15.80 26.66 -23.85
N ARG A 191 15.69 26.89 -22.54
CA ARG A 191 14.76 27.86 -21.94
C ARG A 191 13.29 27.62 -22.27
N GLY A 192 12.91 26.38 -22.55
CA GLY A 192 11.51 25.96 -22.53
C GLY A 192 10.91 26.11 -21.13
N SER A 193 9.59 26.27 -21.08
CA SER A 193 8.81 26.22 -19.83
C SER A 193 8.08 24.88 -19.74
N PHE A 194 7.96 24.36 -18.52
CA PHE A 194 7.23 23.12 -18.23
C PHE A 194 6.63 23.16 -16.83
N ALA A 195 5.32 22.94 -16.75
CA ALA A 195 4.55 22.81 -15.53
C ALA A 195 3.90 21.41 -15.49
N LEU A 196 3.92 20.78 -14.30
CA LEU A 196 3.30 19.47 -14.08
C LEU A 196 2.58 19.43 -12.73
N VAL A 197 1.39 18.85 -12.74
CA VAL A 197 0.67 18.33 -11.58
C VAL A 197 0.63 16.81 -11.72
N GLY A 198 1.59 16.15 -11.08
CA GLY A 198 1.80 14.70 -11.12
C GLY A 198 1.40 13.99 -9.83
N TYR A 199 1.50 12.66 -9.85
CA TYR A 199 1.13 11.81 -8.71
C TYR A 199 2.06 10.61 -8.56
N ALA A 200 2.52 10.38 -7.33
CA ALA A 200 3.49 9.33 -7.01
C ALA A 200 2.90 7.92 -6.91
N GLY A 201 1.65 7.78 -6.49
CA GLY A 201 1.01 6.47 -6.25
C GLY A 201 0.75 5.67 -7.52
N VAL A 202 0.51 4.36 -7.38
CA VAL A 202 0.31 3.44 -8.52
C VAL A 202 -0.94 3.79 -9.32
N ASP A 203 -2.06 3.99 -8.62
CA ASP A 203 -3.33 4.37 -9.23
C ASP A 203 -3.34 5.86 -9.56
N LYS A 204 -3.13 6.18 -10.84
CA LYS A 204 -2.97 7.56 -11.28
C LYS A 204 -4.33 8.29 -11.39
N PRO A 205 -4.54 9.39 -10.65
CA PRO A 205 -5.79 10.16 -10.70
C PRO A 205 -6.01 10.85 -12.05
N THR A 206 -7.26 11.22 -12.31
CA THR A 206 -7.70 11.87 -13.55
C THR A 206 -7.36 13.36 -13.61
N TRP A 207 -7.10 14.01 -12.47
CA TRP A 207 -6.79 15.45 -12.39
C TRP A 207 -5.33 15.80 -12.73
N ILE A 208 -4.50 14.81 -13.10
CA ILE A 208 -3.13 15.06 -13.53
C ILE A 208 -3.14 15.93 -14.77
N ALA A 209 -2.25 16.93 -14.78
CA ALA A 209 -2.16 17.89 -15.87
C ALA A 209 -0.71 18.28 -16.10
N GLN A 210 -0.36 18.56 -17.35
CA GLN A 210 0.93 19.12 -17.72
C GLN A 210 0.76 20.20 -18.79
N LYS A 211 1.71 21.11 -18.87
CA LYS A 211 1.81 22.11 -19.94
C LYS A 211 3.27 22.44 -20.20
N SER A 212 3.63 22.54 -21.46
CA SER A 212 4.95 22.95 -21.92
C SER A 212 4.85 24.05 -22.98
N ALA A 213 5.91 24.81 -23.14
CA ALA A 213 6.10 25.72 -24.26
C ALA A 213 7.59 25.91 -24.55
N LYS A 214 7.91 26.04 -25.83
CA LYS A 214 9.26 26.36 -26.32
C LYS A 214 9.71 27.75 -25.87
N MET A 215 11.00 28.03 -26.03
CA MET A 215 11.60 29.32 -25.69
C MET A 215 10.78 30.51 -26.24
N GLY A 216 10.39 31.43 -25.35
CA GLY A 216 9.66 32.64 -25.72
C GLY A 216 8.21 32.41 -26.15
N LYS A 217 7.71 31.17 -26.02
CA LYS A 217 6.31 30.79 -26.25
C LYS A 217 5.57 30.49 -24.95
N GLY A 218 6.27 30.44 -23.82
CA GLY A 218 5.67 30.36 -22.51
C GLY A 218 5.06 31.69 -22.07
N PRO A 219 4.64 31.82 -20.81
CA PRO A 219 4.77 30.87 -19.71
C PRO A 219 3.86 29.64 -19.86
N SER A 220 4.26 28.52 -19.25
CA SER A 220 3.41 27.33 -19.09
C SER A 220 2.67 27.41 -17.77
N GLU A 221 1.36 27.67 -17.85
CA GLU A 221 0.48 27.84 -16.68
C GLU A 221 -0.56 26.73 -16.55
N ILE A 222 -0.69 26.21 -15.34
CA ILE A 222 -1.73 25.26 -14.93
C ILE A 222 -2.51 25.88 -13.78
N SER A 223 -3.82 26.00 -13.97
CA SER A 223 -4.77 26.35 -12.91
C SER A 223 -5.77 25.20 -12.79
N LEU A 224 -5.75 24.48 -11.67
CA LEU A 224 -6.64 23.35 -11.47
C LEU A 224 -7.09 23.21 -10.01
N THR A 225 -8.22 22.54 -9.83
CA THR A 225 -8.74 22.19 -8.51
C THR A 225 -8.69 20.69 -8.32
N ILE A 226 -7.97 20.23 -7.31
CA ILE A 226 -7.98 18.82 -6.90
C ILE A 226 -9.16 18.63 -5.93
N PRO A 227 -10.11 17.73 -6.24
CA PRO A 227 -11.24 17.44 -5.36
C PRO A 227 -10.76 16.76 -4.07
N PRO A 228 -11.59 16.73 -3.01
CA PRO A 228 -11.29 15.95 -1.83
C PRO A 228 -11.06 14.49 -2.20
N PRO A 229 -10.14 13.78 -1.52
CA PRO A 229 -9.90 12.37 -1.80
C PRO A 229 -11.19 11.57 -1.69
N THR A 230 -11.49 10.80 -2.73
CA THR A 230 -12.85 10.36 -3.00
C THR A 230 -13.29 9.09 -2.27
N ALA A 231 -12.41 8.33 -1.61
CA ALA A 231 -12.84 7.16 -0.86
C ALA A 231 -11.83 6.70 0.17
N ILE A 232 -12.33 6.32 1.34
CA ILE A 232 -11.59 5.54 2.32
C ILE A 232 -11.56 4.10 1.79
N ARG A 233 -10.45 3.70 1.17
CA ARG A 233 -10.32 2.35 0.60
C ARG A 233 -10.04 1.33 1.69
N GLY A 234 -10.64 0.15 1.54
CA GLY A 234 -10.40 -1.02 2.37
C GLY A 234 -11.08 -1.03 3.72
N LEU A 235 -11.80 0.02 4.15
CA LEU A 235 -12.58 -0.06 5.40
C LEU A 235 -13.96 -0.71 5.22
N TYR A 236 -14.50 -0.70 4.01
CA TYR A 236 -15.85 -1.19 3.73
C TYR A 236 -15.86 -2.17 2.56
N TYR A 237 -16.79 -3.12 2.62
CA TYR A 237 -17.00 -4.10 1.55
C TYR A 237 -17.26 -3.43 0.19
N ASN A 238 -18.04 -2.35 0.14
CA ASN A 238 -18.36 -1.64 -1.10
C ASN A 238 -17.28 -0.64 -1.55
N GLN A 239 -16.19 -0.49 -0.80
CA GLN A 239 -15.04 0.36 -1.12
C GLN A 239 -13.73 -0.39 -0.82
N PRO A 240 -13.50 -1.56 -1.42
CA PRO A 240 -12.29 -2.33 -1.18
C PRO A 240 -11.07 -1.58 -1.73
N GLY A 241 -9.91 -1.82 -1.13
CA GLY A 241 -8.66 -1.51 -1.81
C GLY A 241 -8.31 -2.60 -2.82
N HIS A 242 -7.40 -2.33 -3.75
CA HIS A 242 -6.88 -3.38 -4.62
C HIS A 242 -5.96 -4.35 -3.84
N SER A 243 -5.17 -3.81 -2.91
CA SER A 243 -4.24 -4.56 -2.05
C SER A 243 -3.99 -3.80 -0.75
N CYS A 244 -3.32 -4.44 0.23
CA CYS A 244 -2.86 -3.73 1.43
C CYS A 244 -1.93 -2.56 1.10
N THR A 245 -1.08 -2.71 0.07
CA THR A 245 -0.25 -1.61 -0.46
C THR A 245 -1.09 -0.47 -1.02
N ASP A 246 -2.15 -0.75 -1.79
CA ASP A 246 -3.06 0.30 -2.30
C ASP A 246 -3.78 1.03 -1.17
N ILE A 247 -4.25 0.29 -0.17
CA ILE A 247 -4.91 0.87 1.02
C ILE A 247 -3.94 1.76 1.79
N ARG A 248 -2.73 1.25 2.08
CA ARG A 248 -1.67 2.03 2.73
C ARG A 248 -1.37 3.27 1.90
N ASP A 249 -1.15 3.08 0.61
CA ASP A 249 -0.76 4.16 -0.28
C ASP A 249 -1.84 5.20 -0.36
N SER A 250 -3.13 4.84 -0.33
CA SER A 250 -4.25 5.79 -0.26
C SER A 250 -4.14 6.74 0.93
N GLY A 251 -3.47 6.33 2.01
CA GLY A 251 -3.33 7.10 3.25
C GLY A 251 -4.61 7.25 4.08
N PHE A 252 -5.68 6.56 3.67
CA PHE A 252 -6.96 6.50 4.36
C PHE A 252 -7.18 5.13 4.99
N PHE A 253 -6.32 4.76 5.93
CA PHE A 253 -6.32 3.44 6.56
C PHE A 253 -6.20 3.56 8.09
N LYS A 254 -6.64 2.55 8.83
CA LYS A 254 -6.44 2.45 10.29
C LYS A 254 -5.00 2.02 10.58
N LYS A 255 -4.69 1.63 11.81
CA LYS A 255 -3.49 0.84 12.12
C LYS A 255 -3.55 -0.58 11.51
N ASP A 256 -2.58 -1.42 11.82
CA ASP A 256 -2.60 -2.85 11.45
C ASP A 256 -3.95 -3.50 11.82
N GLY A 257 -4.44 -4.36 10.94
CA GLY A 257 -5.71 -5.05 11.17
C GLY A 257 -6.46 -5.42 9.90
N GLU A 258 -7.77 -5.54 10.05
CA GLU A 258 -8.65 -6.01 8.98
C GLU A 258 -9.01 -4.94 7.96
N TYR A 259 -8.91 -5.31 6.68
CA TYR A 259 -9.34 -4.50 5.55
C TYR A 259 -10.01 -5.34 4.48
N TRP A 260 -10.83 -4.71 3.65
CA TRP A 260 -11.42 -5.29 2.45
C TRP A 260 -10.51 -5.05 1.24
N VAL A 261 -10.10 -6.12 0.57
CA VAL A 261 -9.35 -6.05 -0.69
C VAL A 261 -10.08 -6.78 -1.82
N ASP A 262 -9.97 -6.27 -3.04
CA ASP A 262 -10.46 -6.92 -4.25
C ASP A 262 -9.29 -7.07 -5.25
N PRO A 263 -8.47 -8.12 -5.09
CA PRO A 263 -7.35 -8.41 -5.99
C PRO A 263 -7.75 -8.57 -7.45
N GLU A 264 -8.91 -9.19 -7.70
CA GLU A 264 -9.39 -9.49 -9.04
C GLU A 264 -10.08 -8.29 -9.71
N LYS A 265 -10.47 -7.27 -8.93
CA LYS A 265 -11.32 -6.14 -9.37
C LYS A 265 -12.65 -6.62 -9.95
N ASN A 266 -13.18 -7.71 -9.42
CA ASN A 266 -14.40 -8.37 -9.92
C ASN A 266 -15.66 -8.00 -9.11
N GLY A 267 -15.51 -7.16 -8.07
CA GLY A 267 -16.61 -6.78 -7.18
C GLY A 267 -16.93 -7.80 -6.10
N LYS A 268 -16.01 -8.75 -5.82
CA LYS A 268 -16.11 -9.75 -4.73
C LYS A 268 -14.94 -9.60 -3.75
N PRO A 269 -14.97 -8.60 -2.87
CA PRO A 269 -13.87 -8.35 -1.95
C PRO A 269 -13.74 -9.40 -0.86
N LEU A 270 -12.50 -9.60 -0.43
CA LEU A 270 -12.10 -10.48 0.66
C LEU A 270 -11.66 -9.62 1.85
N LYS A 271 -12.03 -10.04 3.06
CA LYS A 271 -11.54 -9.40 4.29
C LYS A 271 -10.19 -10.01 4.66
N VAL A 272 -9.14 -9.20 4.78
CA VAL A 272 -7.75 -9.66 4.98
C VAL A 272 -7.06 -8.93 6.12
N TYR A 273 -5.97 -9.46 6.65
CA TYR A 273 -5.09 -8.72 7.56
C TYR A 273 -4.03 -7.95 6.77
N CYS A 274 -3.96 -6.64 7.00
CA CYS A 274 -2.88 -5.80 6.52
C CYS A 274 -2.01 -5.32 7.70
N ASP A 275 -0.72 -5.59 7.62
CA ASP A 275 0.30 -4.92 8.43
C ASP A 275 0.71 -3.62 7.71
N MET A 276 0.33 -2.52 8.33
CA MET A 276 0.45 -1.16 7.85
C MET A 276 1.58 -0.38 8.53
N THR A 277 2.29 -0.99 9.47
CA THR A 277 3.32 -0.31 10.29
C THR A 277 4.73 -0.82 9.99
N THR A 278 4.91 -2.13 9.87
CA THR A 278 6.24 -2.73 9.81
C THR A 278 6.91 -2.48 8.47
N ASP A 279 8.15 -1.98 8.48
CA ASP A 279 8.93 -1.66 7.28
C ASP A 279 8.16 -0.78 6.27
N GLY A 280 7.42 0.21 6.79
CA GLY A 280 6.60 1.09 5.95
C GLY A 280 5.27 0.48 5.50
N GLY A 281 4.85 -0.66 6.07
CA GLY A 281 3.50 -1.20 5.93
C GLY A 281 3.14 -1.73 4.54
N GLY A 282 1.84 -1.96 4.33
CA GLY A 282 1.27 -2.44 3.06
C GLY A 282 1.36 -3.95 2.89
N TRP A 283 1.76 -4.68 3.94
CA TRP A 283 1.96 -6.12 3.92
C TRP A 283 0.63 -6.86 4.07
N LEU A 284 0.30 -7.72 3.12
CA LEU A 284 -0.83 -8.64 3.21
C LEU A 284 -0.37 -9.93 3.90
N LEU A 285 -1.00 -10.31 5.01
CA LEU A 285 -0.77 -11.61 5.65
C LEU A 285 -1.39 -12.72 4.80
N VAL A 286 -0.57 -13.65 4.33
CA VAL A 286 -1.03 -14.76 3.47
C VAL A 286 -1.05 -16.10 4.19
N SER A 287 -0.15 -16.31 5.16
CA SER A 287 -0.12 -17.52 5.99
C SER A 287 0.07 -17.15 7.45
N ASN A 288 -0.65 -17.81 8.35
CA ASN A 288 -0.66 -17.52 9.78
C ASN A 288 -0.89 -18.80 10.58
N VAL A 289 0.12 -19.21 11.34
CA VAL A 289 0.01 -20.24 12.37
C VAL A 289 0.44 -19.61 13.68
N VAL A 290 -0.44 -19.68 14.67
CA VAL A 290 -0.16 -19.28 16.05
C VAL A 290 -0.53 -20.48 16.91
N VAL A 291 0.42 -20.96 17.70
CA VAL A 291 0.21 -22.07 18.62
C VAL A 291 -0.67 -21.59 19.75
N ASP A 292 -1.80 -22.27 19.95
CA ASP A 292 -2.70 -22.03 21.07
C ASP A 292 -2.37 -22.94 22.27
N SER A 293 -3.08 -22.74 23.37
CA SER A 293 -2.97 -23.58 24.57
C SER A 293 -3.42 -25.03 24.36
N SER A 294 -4.15 -25.33 23.28
CA SER A 294 -4.64 -26.69 23.00
C SER A 294 -3.55 -27.60 22.41
N LEU A 295 -2.40 -27.02 22.00
CA LEU A 295 -1.23 -27.71 21.44
C LEU A 295 -1.57 -28.65 20.28
N THR A 296 -2.68 -28.41 19.57
CA THR A 296 -3.04 -29.19 18.39
C THR A 296 -2.04 -28.86 17.27
N LYS A 297 -1.18 -29.82 16.93
CA LYS A 297 -0.11 -29.68 15.93
C LYS A 297 -0.65 -29.82 14.50
N GLN A 298 -1.76 -29.14 14.23
CA GLN A 298 -2.48 -29.23 12.98
C GLN A 298 -2.76 -27.82 12.46
N PHE A 299 -2.62 -27.63 11.15
CA PHE A 299 -3.09 -26.44 10.46
C PHE A 299 -3.72 -26.83 9.12
N SER A 300 -4.54 -25.95 8.56
CA SER A 300 -5.15 -26.15 7.25
C SER A 300 -4.23 -25.64 6.13
N THR A 301 -4.15 -26.37 5.03
CA THR A 301 -3.48 -25.91 3.81
C THR A 301 -4.53 -25.47 2.79
N GLU A 302 -4.41 -24.25 2.26
CA GLU A 302 -5.36 -23.70 1.30
C GLU A 302 -4.75 -23.67 -0.12
N SER A 303 -5.49 -24.23 -1.08
CA SER A 303 -5.08 -24.27 -2.50
C SER A 303 -5.56 -23.09 -3.32
N SER A 304 -6.40 -22.23 -2.75
CA SER A 304 -6.81 -20.94 -3.33
C SER A 304 -6.46 -19.79 -2.42
N TYR A 305 -6.08 -18.65 -3.00
CA TYR A 305 -5.77 -17.44 -2.24
C TYR A 305 -6.99 -16.88 -1.47
N GLN A 306 -8.21 -17.22 -1.87
CA GLN A 306 -9.43 -16.79 -1.17
C GLN A 306 -9.47 -17.28 0.29
N GLY A 307 -8.74 -18.35 0.60
CA GLY A 307 -8.55 -18.87 1.97
C GLY A 307 -7.97 -17.85 2.96
N ILE A 308 -7.25 -16.82 2.47
CA ILE A 308 -6.72 -15.72 3.30
C ILE A 308 -7.85 -15.01 4.09
N SER A 309 -9.08 -15.02 3.57
CA SER A 309 -10.22 -14.40 4.25
C SER A 309 -10.55 -15.00 5.62
N ASN A 310 -10.05 -16.21 5.90
CA ASN A 310 -10.34 -16.96 7.11
C ASN A 310 -9.17 -17.03 8.11
N ILE A 311 -8.13 -16.22 7.90
CA ILE A 311 -6.86 -16.30 8.64
C ILE A 311 -6.94 -15.97 10.14
N TYR A 312 -8.10 -15.47 10.58
CA TYR A 312 -8.42 -15.19 11.99
C TYR A 312 -9.10 -16.35 12.72
N ASN A 313 -9.87 -17.16 12.00
CA ASN A 313 -10.62 -18.27 12.60
C ASN A 313 -9.88 -19.60 12.48
N LYS A 314 -8.79 -19.64 11.70
CA LYS A 314 -8.01 -20.85 11.43
C LYS A 314 -6.53 -20.53 11.33
N THR A 315 -5.71 -21.40 11.90
CA THR A 315 -4.30 -21.51 11.56
C THR A 315 -4.18 -22.10 10.15
N LEU A 316 -3.65 -21.33 9.20
CA LEU A 316 -3.58 -21.74 7.80
C LEU A 316 -2.25 -21.37 7.15
N PHE A 317 -1.86 -22.18 6.17
CA PHE A 317 -0.82 -21.84 5.20
C PHE A 317 -1.36 -21.95 3.78
N LEU A 318 -1.01 -20.98 2.94
CA LEU A 318 -1.22 -21.13 1.51
C LEU A 318 -0.26 -22.16 0.92
N THR A 319 -0.77 -22.95 -0.01
CA THR A 319 0.07 -23.76 -0.89
C THR A 319 0.72 -22.90 -1.97
N GLN A 320 1.71 -23.45 -2.66
CA GLN A 320 2.32 -22.78 -3.81
C GLN A 320 1.29 -22.43 -4.91
N ASN A 321 0.25 -23.25 -5.13
CA ASN A 321 -0.78 -22.97 -6.12
C ASN A 321 -1.60 -21.72 -5.76
N ALA A 322 -1.96 -21.56 -4.48
CA ALA A 322 -2.65 -20.36 -4.00
C ALA A 322 -1.76 -19.12 -4.14
N MET A 323 -0.46 -19.24 -3.83
CA MET A 323 0.49 -18.13 -4.01
C MET A 323 0.66 -17.76 -5.50
N LYS A 324 0.66 -18.75 -6.39
CA LYS A 324 0.71 -18.57 -7.84
C LYS A 324 -0.51 -17.84 -8.35
N GLU A 325 -1.70 -18.28 -7.93
CA GLU A 325 -2.99 -17.65 -8.24
C GLU A 325 -3.02 -16.22 -7.70
N LEU A 326 -2.65 -15.98 -6.44
CA LEU A 326 -2.61 -14.64 -5.87
C LEU A 326 -1.73 -13.70 -6.68
N ARG A 327 -0.57 -14.18 -7.16
CA ARG A 327 0.40 -13.36 -7.89
C ARG A 327 -0.11 -12.88 -9.26
N THR A 328 -1.06 -13.59 -9.87
CA THR A 328 -1.68 -13.14 -11.13
C THR A 328 -2.60 -11.94 -10.91
N HIS A 329 -3.16 -11.80 -9.70
CA HIS A 329 -4.08 -10.71 -9.33
C HIS A 329 -3.34 -9.57 -8.61
N LEU A 330 -2.41 -9.91 -7.71
CA LEU A 330 -1.53 -8.99 -7.02
C LEU A 330 -0.09 -9.24 -7.45
N SER A 331 0.48 -8.35 -8.26
CA SER A 331 1.90 -8.40 -8.64
C SER A 331 2.83 -7.97 -7.49
N PHE A 332 2.72 -8.63 -6.33
CA PHE A 332 3.62 -8.41 -5.20
C PHE A 332 5.07 -8.70 -5.62
N THR A 333 6.04 -8.03 -5.03
CA THR A 333 7.47 -8.17 -5.39
C THR A 333 8.33 -8.56 -4.19
N LEU A 334 7.73 -8.61 -2.99
CA LEU A 334 8.42 -8.95 -1.77
C LEU A 334 7.66 -10.03 -0.99
N LEU A 335 8.42 -10.91 -0.34
CA LEU A 335 7.94 -11.81 0.70
C LEU A 335 8.57 -11.43 2.04
N ARG A 336 7.82 -11.66 3.11
CA ARG A 336 8.32 -11.54 4.49
C ARG A 336 8.01 -12.81 5.26
N PHE A 337 9.05 -13.43 5.81
CA PHE A 337 8.96 -14.59 6.66
C PHE A 337 9.21 -14.16 8.10
N HIS A 338 8.30 -14.51 8.99
CA HIS A 338 8.39 -14.16 10.40
C HIS A 338 7.93 -15.33 11.27
N CYS A 339 8.85 -15.93 12.02
CA CYS A 339 8.52 -16.90 13.05
C CYS A 339 9.25 -16.57 14.34
N SER A 340 8.66 -16.98 15.46
CA SER A 340 9.27 -16.84 16.78
C SER A 340 8.71 -17.91 17.71
N LYS A 341 9.58 -18.46 18.56
CA LYS A 341 9.19 -19.27 19.72
C LYS A 341 9.43 -18.47 20.99
N GLN A 342 8.53 -18.55 21.97
CA GLN A 342 8.61 -17.77 23.20
C GLN A 342 9.92 -17.94 23.97
N GLN A 343 10.57 -19.11 23.86
CA GLN A 343 11.84 -19.43 24.51
C GLN A 343 13.03 -19.40 23.54
N GLY A 344 12.82 -18.98 22.29
CA GLY A 344 13.79 -19.08 21.21
C GLY A 344 14.11 -17.76 20.55
N ARG A 345 14.90 -17.87 19.48
CA ARG A 345 15.19 -16.77 18.57
C ARG A 345 14.03 -16.48 17.63
N THR A 346 14.05 -15.31 17.04
CA THR A 346 13.11 -14.80 16.05
C THR A 346 13.77 -14.79 14.69
N PHE A 347 13.23 -15.57 13.75
CA PHE A 347 13.58 -15.47 12.33
C PHE A 347 12.62 -14.52 11.65
N HIS A 348 13.10 -13.33 11.29
CA HIS A 348 12.32 -12.28 10.65
C HIS A 348 13.10 -11.65 9.49
N VAL A 349 12.75 -12.02 8.26
CA VAL A 349 13.43 -11.54 7.05
C VAL A 349 12.44 -11.10 5.99
N THR A 350 12.85 -10.14 5.17
CA THR A 350 12.17 -9.77 3.92
C THR A 350 13.06 -10.13 2.74
N THR A 351 12.48 -10.49 1.60
CA THR A 351 13.27 -10.65 0.37
C THR A 351 13.90 -9.31 -0.02
N ALA A 352 15.10 -9.34 -0.59
CA ALA A 352 15.77 -8.14 -1.06
C ALA A 352 15.06 -7.55 -2.28
N ALA A 353 15.02 -6.22 -2.40
CA ALA A 353 14.48 -5.52 -3.58
C ALA A 353 15.47 -5.56 -4.76
N ASN A 354 15.88 -6.75 -5.18
CA ASN A 354 16.82 -7.03 -6.25
C ASN A 354 16.42 -8.32 -6.99
N ASN A 355 17.18 -8.69 -8.03
CA ASN A 355 16.89 -9.89 -8.83
C ASN A 355 16.95 -11.19 -8.00
N SER A 356 17.85 -11.27 -7.01
CA SER A 356 17.97 -12.45 -6.15
C SER A 356 16.74 -12.61 -5.25
N GLY A 357 16.21 -11.50 -4.72
CA GLY A 357 14.98 -11.53 -3.93
C GLY A 357 13.75 -11.83 -4.78
N GLU A 358 13.65 -11.29 -6.00
CA GLU A 358 12.59 -11.65 -6.95
C GLU A 358 12.61 -13.16 -7.28
N ALA A 359 13.78 -13.78 -7.41
CA ALA A 359 13.88 -15.22 -7.59
C ALA A 359 13.28 -16.01 -6.41
N VAL A 360 13.43 -15.52 -5.17
CA VAL A 360 12.75 -16.08 -3.98
C VAL A 360 11.24 -15.99 -4.12
N VAL A 361 10.74 -14.84 -4.56
CA VAL A 361 9.30 -14.65 -4.74
C VAL A 361 8.75 -15.59 -5.82
N GLN A 362 9.42 -15.68 -6.96
CA GLN A 362 9.06 -16.59 -8.06
C GLN A 362 9.05 -18.05 -7.63
N TYR A 363 10.01 -18.47 -6.81
CA TYR A 363 10.11 -19.84 -6.30
C TYR A 363 8.92 -20.22 -5.42
N PHE A 364 8.58 -19.34 -4.49
CA PHE A 364 7.48 -19.56 -3.55
C PHE A 364 6.09 -19.29 -4.15
N SER A 365 6.00 -18.56 -5.26
CA SER A 365 4.78 -18.40 -6.06
C SER A 365 4.67 -19.35 -7.25
N GLY A 366 5.54 -20.36 -7.37
CA GLY A 366 5.43 -21.41 -8.40
C GLY A 366 5.62 -20.92 -9.85
N GLN A 367 6.37 -19.83 -10.03
CA GLN A 367 6.83 -19.36 -11.33
C GLN A 367 8.17 -19.97 -11.74
N MET A 368 9.03 -20.31 -10.76
CA MET A 368 10.26 -21.06 -10.98
C MET A 368 10.39 -22.24 -10.01
N ASP A 369 11.11 -23.27 -10.45
CA ASP A 369 11.40 -24.45 -9.63
C ASP A 369 12.82 -24.51 -9.11
N ASP A 370 13.73 -23.81 -9.76
CA ASP A 370 15.11 -23.71 -9.32
C ASP A 370 15.16 -23.00 -7.98
N GLN A 371 15.85 -23.62 -7.03
CA GLN A 371 16.04 -23.05 -5.72
C GLN A 371 16.93 -21.81 -5.82
N PRO A 372 16.47 -20.65 -5.33
CA PRO A 372 17.23 -19.41 -5.37
C PRO A 372 18.34 -19.44 -4.30
N ALA A 373 19.40 -18.67 -4.55
CA ALA A 373 20.49 -18.49 -3.57
C ALA A 373 19.96 -17.91 -2.25
N ALA A 374 20.53 -18.34 -1.14
CA ALA A 374 20.18 -17.85 0.20
C ALA A 374 20.80 -16.47 0.45
N CYS A 375 22.13 -16.35 0.41
CA CYS A 375 22.79 -15.08 0.68
C CYS A 375 22.52 -14.04 -0.42
N GLY A 376 22.31 -12.79 0.00
CA GLY A 376 22.02 -11.66 -0.90
C GLY A 376 20.59 -11.61 -1.44
N SER A 377 19.75 -12.62 -1.15
CA SER A 377 18.34 -12.67 -1.59
C SER A 377 17.35 -12.13 -0.56
N PHE A 378 17.80 -11.83 0.67
CA PHE A 378 16.96 -11.34 1.76
C PHE A 378 17.70 -10.31 2.62
N VAL A 379 16.93 -9.57 3.42
CA VAL A 379 17.37 -8.58 4.40
C VAL A 379 16.81 -8.96 5.77
N ARG A 380 17.65 -8.91 6.80
CA ARG A 380 17.26 -9.15 8.19
C ARG A 380 16.45 -7.97 8.71
N MET A 381 15.32 -8.25 9.35
CA MET A 381 14.49 -7.22 10.00
C MET A 381 15.12 -6.80 11.33
N LYS A 382 14.67 -5.67 11.89
CA LYS A 382 15.29 -5.04 13.07
C LYS A 382 15.28 -5.95 14.31
N ASP A 383 14.24 -6.76 14.44
CA ASP A 383 13.95 -7.68 15.53
C ASP A 383 14.43 -9.12 15.25
N ASP A 384 15.09 -9.37 14.12
CA ASP A 384 15.68 -10.67 13.83
C ASP A 384 16.98 -10.88 14.61
N ASP A 385 17.02 -11.92 15.42
CA ASP A 385 18.20 -12.40 16.14
C ASP A 385 18.56 -13.84 15.75
N SER A 386 17.97 -14.36 14.67
CA SER A 386 18.12 -15.75 14.25
C SER A 386 19.53 -16.12 13.78
N ASN A 387 19.94 -17.35 14.10
CA ASN A 387 21.15 -17.95 13.56
C ASN A 387 20.97 -18.41 12.11
N LEU A 388 19.76 -18.83 11.74
CA LEU A 388 19.39 -19.23 10.39
C LEU A 388 19.64 -18.09 9.40
N ALA A 389 19.16 -16.88 9.68
CA ALA A 389 19.41 -15.73 8.82
C ALA A 389 20.88 -15.28 8.85
N ALA A 390 21.55 -15.37 10.01
CA ALA A 390 22.95 -15.00 10.16
C ALA A 390 23.94 -15.90 9.39
N ASN A 391 23.57 -17.15 9.14
CA ASN A 391 24.44 -18.17 8.55
C ASN A 391 23.95 -18.66 7.18
N CYS A 392 23.50 -17.74 6.30
CA CYS A 392 23.00 -18.08 4.96
C CYS A 392 23.98 -18.90 4.11
N GLU A 393 25.29 -18.71 4.31
CA GLU A 393 26.37 -19.44 3.63
C GLU A 393 26.40 -20.94 4.00
N GLN A 394 25.81 -21.30 5.15
CA GLN A 394 25.72 -22.66 5.66
C GLN A 394 24.39 -23.33 5.32
N TRP A 395 23.48 -22.64 4.62
CA TRP A 395 22.24 -23.26 4.19
C TRP A 395 22.54 -24.42 3.24
N ASN A 396 21.66 -25.41 3.19
CA ASN A 396 21.85 -26.55 2.30
C ASN A 396 21.97 -26.08 0.84
N ASP A 397 23.06 -26.47 0.18
CA ASP A 397 23.43 -26.01 -1.17
C ASP A 397 23.46 -24.47 -1.33
N GLN A 398 23.57 -23.71 -0.23
CA GLN A 398 23.49 -22.25 -0.17
C GLN A 398 22.19 -21.70 -0.78
N LYS A 399 21.08 -22.43 -0.64
CA LYS A 399 19.82 -22.15 -1.34
C LYS A 399 18.59 -22.28 -0.45
N TRP A 400 17.49 -21.66 -0.87
CA TRP A 400 16.18 -21.82 -0.25
C TRP A 400 15.55 -23.19 -0.55
N GLY A 401 14.77 -23.71 0.40
CA GLY A 401 14.00 -24.94 0.24
C GLY A 401 14.83 -26.22 0.21
N VAL A 402 14.18 -27.36 -0.05
CA VAL A 402 14.80 -28.68 -0.14
C VAL A 402 14.65 -29.26 -1.56
N VAL A 403 15.68 -29.96 -2.04
CA VAL A 403 15.65 -30.65 -3.34
C VAL A 403 14.62 -31.78 -3.29
N ASN A 404 13.80 -31.91 -4.35
CA ASN A 404 12.73 -32.92 -4.46
C ASN A 404 11.60 -32.84 -3.43
N SER A 405 11.45 -31.72 -2.71
CA SER A 405 10.27 -31.51 -1.85
C SER A 405 9.00 -31.40 -2.69
N ASP A 406 7.86 -31.84 -2.14
CA ASP A 406 6.55 -31.54 -2.69
C ASP A 406 6.42 -30.02 -2.90
N ARG A 407 6.31 -29.63 -4.17
CA ARG A 407 6.27 -28.23 -4.61
C ARG A 407 5.16 -27.45 -3.93
N THR A 408 4.05 -28.12 -3.61
CA THR A 408 2.89 -27.49 -2.95
C THR A 408 3.19 -27.02 -1.53
N SER A 409 4.20 -27.61 -0.88
CA SER A 409 4.52 -27.44 0.55
C SER A 409 5.69 -26.51 0.84
N ARG A 410 6.38 -25.98 -0.18
CA ARG A 410 7.62 -25.19 -0.06
C ARG A 410 7.52 -24.04 0.95
N LEU A 411 6.34 -23.41 1.08
CA LEU A 411 6.09 -22.27 1.97
C LEU A 411 6.18 -22.59 3.47
N TYR A 412 5.99 -23.86 3.85
CA TYR A 412 5.94 -24.29 5.25
C TYR A 412 6.86 -25.46 5.57
N ASN A 413 7.10 -26.37 4.62
CA ASN A 413 7.91 -27.55 4.85
C ASN A 413 9.37 -27.28 4.46
N THR A 414 10.17 -26.84 5.42
CA THR A 414 11.62 -26.64 5.25
C THR A 414 11.94 -25.56 4.22
N SER A 415 11.38 -24.37 4.40
CA SER A 415 11.56 -23.24 3.48
C SER A 415 12.98 -22.68 3.50
N ALA A 416 13.62 -22.73 4.67
CA ALA A 416 14.97 -22.25 4.94
C ALA A 416 15.60 -23.17 5.98
N PHE A 417 16.84 -23.63 5.77
CA PHE A 417 17.51 -24.45 6.77
C PHE A 417 19.02 -24.52 6.63
N VAL A 418 19.68 -24.63 7.78
CA VAL A 418 21.06 -25.14 7.92
C VAL A 418 20.97 -26.59 8.35
N ASN A 419 21.60 -27.48 7.59
CA ASN A 419 21.50 -28.92 7.83
C ASN A 419 21.92 -29.28 9.26
N GLY A 420 20.99 -29.90 10.00
CA GLY A 420 21.22 -30.34 11.36
C GLY A 420 21.16 -29.26 12.45
N LYS A 421 20.85 -27.98 12.15
CA LYS A 421 20.99 -26.89 13.13
C LYS A 421 19.80 -25.95 13.31
N TYR A 422 19.38 -25.25 12.26
CA TYR A 422 18.37 -24.18 12.37
C TYR A 422 17.41 -24.26 11.21
N HIS A 423 16.12 -24.37 11.46
CA HIS A 423 15.13 -24.65 10.43
C HIS A 423 13.94 -23.67 10.48
N TRP A 424 13.38 -23.34 9.31
CA TRP A 424 11.99 -22.92 9.16
C TRP A 424 11.18 -24.12 8.68
N ARG A 425 10.40 -24.74 9.56
CA ARG A 425 9.65 -25.94 9.21
C ARG A 425 8.38 -26.09 10.03
N LEU A 426 7.25 -26.28 9.35
CA LEU A 426 6.01 -26.79 9.95
C LEU A 426 5.44 -27.87 9.05
N VAL A 427 5.15 -29.05 9.59
CA VAL A 427 4.44 -30.10 8.84
C VAL A 427 3.17 -30.45 9.61
N PRO A 428 1.98 -30.40 8.99
CA PRO A 428 0.72 -30.75 9.67
C PRO A 428 0.79 -32.16 10.26
N GLY A 429 0.35 -32.32 11.51
CA GLY A 429 0.38 -33.59 12.23
C GLY A 429 1.77 -34.03 12.71
N ASN A 430 2.83 -33.31 12.35
CA ASN A 430 4.19 -33.64 12.74
C ASN A 430 4.58 -32.92 14.05
N PRO A 431 5.22 -33.62 15.01
CA PRO A 431 5.64 -33.01 16.27
C PRO A 431 6.76 -31.98 16.16
N ARG A 432 7.45 -31.93 15.03
CA ARG A 432 8.65 -31.14 14.78
C ARG A 432 8.30 -29.89 13.97
N TRP A 433 7.86 -28.87 14.69
CA TRP A 433 7.72 -27.51 14.16
C TRP A 433 8.91 -26.70 14.66
N GLU A 434 9.58 -26.03 13.74
CA GLU A 434 10.90 -25.44 13.94
C GLU A 434 10.90 -23.99 13.46
N CYS A 435 11.47 -23.14 14.30
CA CYS A 435 11.75 -21.75 14.02
C CYS A 435 13.13 -21.44 14.59
N ASP A 436 14.13 -21.44 13.71
CA ASP A 436 15.53 -21.19 14.06
C ASP A 436 16.10 -22.15 15.13
N ASP A 437 15.54 -23.35 15.18
CA ASP A 437 15.91 -24.44 16.07
C ASP A 437 15.83 -25.78 15.32
N HIS A 438 16.29 -26.87 15.95
CA HIS A 438 16.34 -28.19 15.30
C HIS A 438 16.26 -29.35 16.29
N ASN A 439 15.39 -30.32 16.00
CA ASN A 439 15.21 -31.52 16.82
C ASN A 439 16.25 -32.62 16.53
N LEU A 440 17.49 -32.44 17.02
CA LEU A 440 18.53 -33.47 17.09
C LEU A 440 19.21 -33.43 18.47
N GLU A 441 19.67 -34.58 18.92
CA GLU A 441 20.40 -34.72 20.19
C GLU A 441 21.70 -33.89 20.15
N GLY A 442 21.85 -32.97 21.11
CA GLY A 442 22.97 -32.03 21.19
C GLY A 442 22.74 -30.66 20.53
N GLU A 443 21.62 -30.46 19.84
CA GLU A 443 21.23 -29.18 19.23
C GLU A 443 20.06 -28.54 19.99
N GLU A 444 19.90 -27.22 19.84
CA GLU A 444 18.83 -26.48 20.50
C GLU A 444 17.47 -26.83 19.86
N PHE A 445 16.62 -27.55 20.60
CA PHE A 445 15.23 -27.79 20.23
C PHE A 445 14.29 -27.25 21.30
N LEU A 446 13.36 -26.39 20.89
CA LEU A 446 12.41 -25.78 21.79
C LEU A 446 11.02 -26.36 21.56
N GLY A 447 10.46 -26.92 22.63
CA GLY A 447 9.07 -27.37 22.66
C GLY A 447 8.11 -26.21 22.36
N LEU A 448 6.97 -26.54 21.75
CA LEU A 448 5.98 -25.53 21.41
C LEU A 448 5.34 -24.94 22.66
N SER A 449 5.25 -23.62 22.69
CA SER A 449 4.58 -22.83 23.71
C SER A 449 3.41 -22.04 23.11
N SER A 450 2.39 -21.79 23.93
CA SER A 450 1.30 -20.91 23.53
C SER A 450 1.85 -19.54 23.15
N GLY A 451 1.49 -19.06 21.95
CA GLY A 451 1.98 -17.81 21.39
C GLY A 451 3.19 -17.95 20.45
N ASP A 452 3.77 -19.15 20.29
CA ASP A 452 4.70 -19.41 19.19
C ASP A 452 3.99 -19.21 17.85
N PHE A 453 4.68 -18.67 16.84
CA PHE A 453 4.02 -18.38 15.56
C PHE A 453 4.93 -18.50 14.34
N TRP A 454 4.28 -18.68 13.18
CA TRP A 454 4.87 -18.61 11.85
C TRP A 454 3.92 -17.84 10.94
N LYS A 455 4.43 -16.80 10.30
CA LYS A 455 3.65 -15.89 9.45
C LYS A 455 4.41 -15.60 8.17
N VAL A 456 3.67 -15.56 7.07
CA VAL A 456 4.19 -15.14 5.76
C VAL A 456 3.34 -13.99 5.25
N TYR A 457 4.00 -12.95 4.74
CA TYR A 457 3.37 -11.78 4.16
C TYR A 457 3.86 -11.52 2.73
N VAL A 458 3.03 -10.88 1.91
CA VAL A 458 3.39 -10.39 0.57
C VAL A 458 3.22 -8.87 0.49
N ARG A 459 4.01 -8.21 -0.37
CA ARG A 459 3.87 -6.77 -0.63
C ARG A 459 4.17 -6.39 -2.08
#